data_AF-A0A8S9K7F4-F1
#
_entry.id   AF-A0A8S9K7F4-F1
#
_cell.length_a   1.000
_cell.length_b   1.000
_cell.length_c   1.000
_cell.angle_alpha   90.00
_cell.angle_beta   90.00
_cell.angle_gamma   90.00
#
_symmetry.space_group_name_H-M   'P 1'
#
loop_
_entity.id
_entity.type
_entity.pdbx_description
1 polymer ?
#
loop_
_entity_poly.entity_id
_entity_poly.type
_entity_poly.pdbx_seq_one_letter_code
_entity_poly.pdbx_strand_id
1 'polypeptide(L)'
;MLDLFLESFWEGEGTLPLLDHLVLVATDHTAYDRCRFKRLHCYKMDIKGVDLEGEKVYMSADFIEMMWRRTHFLLDVLRHGYHILFTDTDVLWLRTPFSRLSNNGSLDMQISVDQNNVEAGHAINTGFFHVRSNNKTFSLFNKWYDMRLNSPGMKEQDVLQKLLDTGFFNQLGLNVNFLNTTEFSGFCQDSTDMGVVTTVHANCCRHIPAKVFDLTLVLSDWKSYKTSHVNNKWSPHHKCGGSWKDNDYVPKP
;
A
#
# COMPACT_ATOMS: atom_id res chain seq x y z
N MET A 1 -14.17 0.20 -1.75
CA MET A 1 -12.72 0.12 -2.00
C MET A 1 -12.37 -1.04 -2.92
N LEU A 2 -12.61 -2.30 -2.52
CA LEU A 2 -12.23 -3.49 -3.31
C LEU A 2 -12.70 -3.47 -4.78
N ASP A 3 -13.92 -3.02 -5.06
CA ASP A 3 -14.42 -2.95 -6.45
C ASP A 3 -13.59 -2.00 -7.32
N LEU A 4 -13.21 -0.84 -6.78
CA LEU A 4 -12.39 0.16 -7.45
C LEU A 4 -10.94 -0.32 -7.63
N PHE A 5 -10.40 -1.00 -6.61
CA PHE A 5 -9.10 -1.67 -6.69
C PHE A 5 -9.08 -2.65 -7.87
N LEU A 6 -10.05 -3.57 -7.94
CA LEU A 6 -10.14 -4.54 -9.02
C LEU A 6 -10.34 -3.86 -10.37
N GLU A 7 -11.23 -2.86 -10.45
CA GLU A 7 -11.46 -2.08 -11.67
C GLU A 7 -10.17 -1.47 -12.22
N SER A 8 -9.26 -1.03 -11.35
CA SER A 8 -7.95 -0.52 -11.79
C SER A 8 -7.13 -1.58 -12.55
N PHE A 9 -7.17 -2.86 -12.16
CA PHE A 9 -6.50 -3.94 -12.91
C PHE A 9 -7.16 -4.23 -14.28
N TRP A 10 -8.47 -4.02 -14.41
CA TRP A 10 -9.14 -4.16 -15.70
C TRP A 10 -8.78 -2.99 -16.64
N GLU A 11 -8.59 -1.82 -16.06
CA GLU A 11 -8.31 -0.58 -16.79
C GLU A 11 -6.81 -0.29 -16.95
N GLY A 12 -5.95 -0.97 -16.21
CA GLY A 12 -4.52 -0.72 -16.24
C GLY A 12 -3.82 -1.43 -17.39
N GLU A 13 -2.79 -0.80 -17.95
CA GLU A 13 -2.01 -1.36 -19.06
C GLU A 13 -1.12 -2.52 -18.57
N GLY A 14 -1.37 -3.72 -19.11
CA GLY A 14 -0.61 -4.93 -18.74
C GLY A 14 -0.86 -5.43 -17.31
N THR A 15 -1.90 -4.94 -16.63
CA THR A 15 -2.21 -5.32 -15.24
C THR A 15 -3.19 -6.50 -15.14
N LEU A 16 -4.03 -6.71 -16.15
CA LEU A 16 -5.06 -7.76 -16.14
C LEU A 16 -4.52 -9.17 -15.79
N PRO A 17 -3.41 -9.68 -16.37
CA PRO A 17 -2.88 -11.00 -16.01
C PRO A 17 -2.44 -11.13 -14.54
N LEU A 18 -2.23 -10.02 -13.83
CA LEU A 18 -1.81 -10.03 -12.43
C LEU A 18 -2.94 -10.44 -11.49
N LEU A 19 -4.20 -10.38 -11.94
CA LEU A 19 -5.34 -10.84 -11.14
C LEU A 19 -5.27 -12.34 -10.83
N ASP A 20 -4.64 -13.14 -11.69
CA ASP A 20 -4.43 -14.58 -11.47
C ASP A 20 -3.42 -14.86 -10.34
N HIS A 21 -2.67 -13.83 -9.92
CA HIS A 21 -1.67 -13.90 -8.87
C HIS A 21 -2.06 -13.08 -7.62
N LEU A 22 -3.25 -12.49 -7.62
CA LEU A 22 -3.74 -11.65 -6.52
C LEU A 22 -4.28 -12.51 -5.38
N VAL A 23 -3.66 -12.41 -4.21
CA VAL A 23 -4.20 -12.95 -2.95
C VAL A 23 -4.72 -11.80 -2.10
N LEU A 24 -6.02 -11.79 -1.84
CA LEU A 24 -6.67 -10.84 -0.93
C LEU A 24 -6.64 -11.35 0.50
N VAL A 25 -6.01 -10.56 1.37
CA VAL A 25 -5.97 -10.79 2.81
C VAL A 25 -7.13 -10.03 3.45
N ALA A 26 -8.18 -10.74 3.84
CA ALA A 26 -9.35 -10.17 4.50
C ALA A 26 -9.13 -10.07 6.02
N THR A 27 -9.35 -8.87 6.55
CA THR A 27 -9.21 -8.54 7.98
C THR A 27 -10.46 -8.82 8.80
N ASP A 28 -11.63 -8.92 8.14
CA ASP A 28 -12.93 -9.20 8.74
C ASP A 28 -13.74 -10.21 7.91
N HIS A 29 -14.89 -10.65 8.44
CA HIS A 29 -15.71 -11.67 7.81
C HIS A 29 -16.40 -11.17 6.54
N THR A 30 -16.90 -9.94 6.54
CA THR A 30 -17.59 -9.31 5.42
C THR A 30 -16.66 -9.17 4.21
N ALA A 31 -15.43 -8.72 4.42
CA ALA A 31 -14.39 -8.65 3.40
C ALA A 31 -14.03 -10.03 2.84
N TYR A 32 -13.94 -11.04 3.71
CA TYR A 32 -13.67 -12.42 3.29
C TYR A 32 -14.79 -12.96 2.40
N ASP A 33 -16.04 -12.79 2.80
CA ASP A 33 -17.21 -13.26 2.06
C ASP A 33 -17.34 -12.54 0.71
N ARG A 34 -17.08 -11.22 0.69
CA ARG A 34 -17.03 -10.44 -0.56
C ARG A 34 -15.94 -10.96 -1.50
N CYS A 35 -14.75 -11.26 -0.98
CA CYS A 35 -13.66 -11.85 -1.76
C CYS A 35 -14.07 -13.22 -2.35
N ARG A 36 -14.66 -14.09 -1.55
CA ARG A 36 -15.12 -15.42 -1.97
C ARG A 36 -16.23 -15.32 -3.02
N PHE A 37 -17.18 -14.40 -2.84
CA PHE A 37 -18.23 -14.12 -3.81
C PHE A 37 -17.68 -13.68 -5.18
N LYS A 38 -16.61 -12.87 -5.17
CA LYS A 38 -15.88 -12.43 -6.36
C LYS A 38 -15.01 -13.54 -6.99
N ARG A 39 -14.92 -14.72 -6.37
CA ARG A 39 -14.10 -15.88 -6.81
C ARG A 39 -12.60 -15.59 -6.93
N LEU A 40 -12.09 -14.76 -6.02
CA LEU A 40 -10.66 -14.42 -5.94
C LEU A 40 -9.91 -15.39 -5.00
N HIS A 41 -8.58 -15.31 -4.97
CA HIS A 41 -7.80 -16.03 -3.97
C HIS A 41 -7.89 -15.28 -2.63
N CYS A 42 -8.55 -15.88 -1.64
CA CYS A 42 -8.89 -15.22 -0.37
C CYS A 42 -8.20 -15.89 0.80
N TYR A 43 -7.53 -15.09 1.63
CA TYR A 43 -6.99 -15.49 2.92
C TYR A 43 -7.69 -14.71 4.04
N LYS A 44 -8.25 -15.41 5.04
CA LYS A 44 -8.84 -14.76 6.22
C LYS A 44 -7.76 -14.63 7.28
N MET A 45 -7.42 -13.40 7.68
CA MET A 45 -6.47 -13.18 8.76
C MET A 45 -7.14 -13.54 10.09
N ASP A 46 -6.52 -14.42 10.89
CA ASP A 46 -7.09 -14.84 12.18
C ASP A 46 -6.95 -13.72 13.24
N ILE A 47 -8.11 -13.11 13.45
CA ILE A 47 -8.52 -12.06 14.39
C ILE A 47 -8.62 -12.40 15.87
N LYS A 48 -7.88 -13.36 16.46
CA LYS A 48 -8.22 -13.80 17.85
C LYS A 48 -8.42 -12.62 18.82
N GLY A 49 -9.65 -12.48 19.32
CA GLY A 49 -10.05 -11.52 20.36
C GLY A 49 -10.33 -10.09 19.89
N VAL A 50 -10.26 -9.76 18.60
CA VAL A 50 -10.54 -8.40 18.10
C VAL A 50 -11.47 -8.48 16.89
N ASP A 51 -12.63 -7.85 17.02
CA ASP A 51 -13.56 -7.65 15.91
C ASP A 51 -13.13 -6.41 15.11
N LEU A 52 -12.50 -6.66 13.94
CA LEU A 52 -12.08 -5.60 13.04
C LEU A 52 -13.13 -5.25 11.97
N GLU A 53 -14.41 -5.58 12.19
CA GLU A 53 -15.48 -5.12 11.30
C GLU A 53 -15.55 -3.59 11.22
N GLY A 54 -15.88 -3.11 10.02
CA GLY A 54 -16.03 -1.70 9.69
C GLY A 54 -14.70 -0.96 9.44
N GLU A 55 -14.83 0.30 9.04
CA GLU A 55 -13.67 1.17 8.83
C GLU A 55 -12.94 1.47 10.14
N LYS A 56 -11.63 1.20 10.16
CA LYS A 56 -10.74 1.59 11.26
C LYS A 56 -10.09 2.92 10.92
N VAL A 57 -10.52 3.98 11.61
CA VAL A 57 -10.00 5.32 11.42
C VAL A 57 -8.48 5.32 11.62
N TYR A 58 -7.77 6.02 10.75
CA TYR A 58 -6.33 6.19 10.79
C TYR A 58 -5.83 6.52 12.21
N MET A 59 -4.81 5.77 12.68
CA MET A 59 -4.18 5.86 14.02
C MET A 59 -5.06 5.47 15.22
N SER A 60 -6.24 4.88 15.01
CA SER A 60 -6.96 4.20 16.11
C SER A 60 -6.20 2.96 16.63
N ALA A 61 -6.50 2.50 17.84
CA ALA A 61 -5.87 1.31 18.42
C ALA A 61 -6.08 0.06 17.53
N ASP A 62 -7.32 -0.13 17.04
CA ASP A 62 -7.67 -1.20 16.11
C ASP A 62 -6.87 -1.12 14.80
N PHE A 63 -6.69 0.10 14.26
CA PHE A 63 -5.88 0.31 13.06
C PHE A 63 -4.42 -0.11 13.29
N ILE A 64 -3.81 0.28 14.42
CA ILE A 64 -2.42 -0.07 14.74
C ILE A 64 -2.27 -1.59 14.89
N GLU A 65 -3.17 -2.25 15.63
CA GLU A 65 -3.16 -3.71 15.78
C GLU A 65 -3.31 -4.43 14.44
N MET A 66 -4.24 -3.97 13.59
CA MET A 66 -4.46 -4.51 12.24
C MET A 66 -3.18 -4.48 11.40
N MET A 67 -2.46 -3.36 11.43
CA MET A 67 -1.24 -3.22 10.66
C MET A 67 -0.09 -4.10 11.19
N TRP A 68 0.04 -4.27 12.50
CA TRP A 68 1.02 -5.20 13.06
C TRP A 68 0.72 -6.65 12.69
N ARG A 69 -0.55 -7.05 12.65
CA ARG A 69 -0.96 -8.39 12.17
C ARG A 69 -0.66 -8.59 10.69
N ARG A 70 -0.88 -7.56 9.87
CA ARG A 70 -0.44 -7.55 8.46
C ARG A 70 1.07 -7.81 8.37
N THR A 71 1.88 -7.11 9.15
CA THR A 71 3.34 -7.33 9.17
C THR A 71 3.73 -8.76 9.58
N HIS A 72 3.04 -9.34 10.56
CA HIS A 72 3.26 -10.75 10.95
C HIS A 72 2.94 -11.72 9.81
N PHE A 73 1.80 -11.54 9.15
CA PHE A 73 1.40 -12.37 8.02
C PHE A 73 2.44 -12.32 6.89
N LEU A 74 2.93 -11.13 6.54
CA LEU A 74 3.96 -10.97 5.51
C LEU A 74 5.29 -11.64 5.91
N LEU A 75 5.66 -11.57 7.20
CA LEU A 75 6.81 -12.32 7.73
C LEU A 75 6.63 -13.83 7.55
N ASP A 76 5.44 -14.37 7.81
CA ASP A 76 5.15 -15.79 7.60
C ASP A 76 5.21 -16.17 6.11
N VAL A 77 4.70 -15.34 5.20
CA VAL A 77 4.83 -15.58 3.74
C VAL A 77 6.31 -15.60 3.32
N LEU A 78 7.14 -14.67 3.82
CA LEU A 78 8.58 -14.66 3.56
C LEU A 78 9.26 -15.93 4.10
N ARG A 79 8.87 -16.42 5.30
CA ARG A 79 9.40 -17.66 5.90
C ARG A 79 9.13 -18.89 5.03
N HIS A 80 8.04 -18.89 4.26
CA HIS A 80 7.72 -19.96 3.32
C HIS A 80 8.46 -19.85 1.98
N GLY A 81 9.37 -18.89 1.82
CA GLY A 81 10.22 -18.73 0.65
C GLY A 81 9.63 -17.89 -0.48
N TYR A 82 8.45 -17.31 -0.30
CA TYR A 82 7.80 -16.49 -1.33
C TYR A 82 8.36 -15.07 -1.37
N HIS A 83 8.61 -14.56 -2.58
CA HIS A 83 8.80 -13.12 -2.80
C HIS A 83 7.44 -12.44 -2.80
N ILE A 84 7.37 -11.20 -2.30
CA ILE A 84 6.12 -10.49 -2.07
C ILE A 84 6.11 -9.20 -2.87
N LEU A 85 5.04 -8.98 -3.62
CA LEU A 85 4.63 -7.65 -4.07
C LEU A 85 3.37 -7.27 -3.28
N PHE A 86 3.54 -6.40 -2.30
CA PHE A 86 2.48 -5.96 -1.41
C PHE A 86 1.85 -4.66 -1.95
N THR A 87 0.52 -4.56 -1.80
CA THR A 87 -0.25 -3.36 -2.11
C THR A 87 -1.42 -3.23 -1.15
N ASP A 88 -1.69 -2.02 -0.66
CA ASP A 88 -2.95 -1.70 0.00
C ASP A 88 -4.09 -1.62 -1.04
N THR A 89 -5.33 -1.81 -0.58
CA THR A 89 -6.52 -1.83 -1.47
C THR A 89 -6.92 -0.46 -2.02
N ASP A 90 -6.33 0.61 -1.52
CA ASP A 90 -6.51 2.00 -1.96
C ASP A 90 -5.36 2.49 -2.84
N VAL A 91 -4.65 1.54 -3.47
CA VAL A 91 -3.68 1.77 -4.53
C VAL A 91 -4.29 1.32 -5.85
N LEU A 92 -4.43 2.24 -6.81
CA LEU A 92 -4.84 1.91 -8.17
C LEU A 92 -3.63 1.44 -8.98
N TRP A 93 -3.83 0.39 -9.77
CA TRP A 93 -2.82 -0.18 -10.65
C TRP A 93 -3.08 0.29 -12.09
N LEU A 94 -2.36 1.32 -12.52
CA LEU A 94 -2.56 1.92 -13.86
C LEU A 94 -1.67 1.25 -14.91
N ARG A 95 -0.51 0.71 -14.51
CA ARG A 95 0.38 -0.10 -15.35
C ARG A 95 1.01 -1.23 -14.57
N THR A 96 1.51 -2.24 -15.28
CA THR A 96 2.29 -3.31 -14.67
C THR A 96 3.56 -2.76 -14.00
N PRO A 97 3.77 -2.98 -12.69
CA PRO A 97 4.92 -2.44 -11.98
C PRO A 97 6.21 -3.18 -12.29
N PHE A 98 6.14 -4.39 -12.86
CA PHE A 98 7.33 -5.19 -13.19
C PHE A 98 8.22 -4.56 -14.26
N SER A 99 7.71 -3.57 -15.01
CA SER A 99 8.50 -2.76 -15.93
C SER A 99 9.38 -1.71 -15.24
N ARG A 100 9.02 -1.30 -14.02
CA ARG A 100 9.69 -0.26 -13.22
C ARG A 100 10.42 -0.83 -12.02
N LEU A 101 9.94 -1.94 -11.47
CA LEU A 101 10.63 -2.69 -10.43
C LEU A 101 11.89 -3.33 -11.01
N SER A 102 13.02 -3.15 -10.31
CA SER A 102 14.23 -3.86 -10.68
C SER A 102 14.06 -5.37 -10.47
N ASN A 103 14.25 -6.12 -11.55
CA ASN A 103 14.17 -7.59 -11.54
C ASN A 103 15.56 -8.26 -11.66
N ASN A 104 16.65 -7.48 -11.57
CA ASN A 104 18.02 -7.99 -11.71
C ASN A 104 18.50 -8.86 -10.53
N GLY A 105 17.66 -9.01 -9.49
CA GLY A 105 17.93 -9.84 -8.32
C GLY A 105 18.89 -9.25 -7.29
N SER A 106 19.42 -8.03 -7.51
CA SER A 106 20.37 -7.42 -6.59
C SER A 106 19.72 -6.67 -5.42
N LEU A 107 18.45 -6.26 -5.58
CA LEU A 107 17.70 -5.53 -4.57
C LEU A 107 16.94 -6.48 -3.65
N ASP A 108 17.13 -6.32 -2.36
CA ASP A 108 16.42 -7.05 -1.30
C ASP A 108 14.98 -6.52 -1.14
N MET A 109 14.80 -5.20 -1.29
CA MET A 109 13.53 -4.51 -1.09
C MET A 109 13.40 -3.28 -2.01
N GLN A 110 12.17 -3.01 -2.45
CA GLN A 110 11.80 -1.78 -3.17
C GLN A 110 10.52 -1.24 -2.55
N ILE A 111 10.51 -0.02 -2.02
CA ILE A 111 9.39 0.51 -1.23
C ILE A 111 8.97 1.89 -1.68
N SER A 112 7.65 2.15 -1.71
CA SER A 112 7.10 3.48 -1.99
C SER A 112 7.51 4.53 -0.96
N VAL A 113 7.51 5.79 -1.36
CA VAL A 113 7.69 6.93 -0.46
C VAL A 113 6.53 7.90 -0.67
N ASP A 114 6.17 8.64 0.38
CA ASP A 114 5.16 9.69 0.29
C ASP A 114 5.69 10.94 -0.42
N GLN A 115 7.01 11.15 -0.41
CA GLN A 115 7.68 12.29 -1.03
C GLN A 115 9.08 11.95 -1.55
N ASN A 116 9.42 12.48 -2.72
CA ASN A 116 10.78 12.47 -3.28
C ASN A 116 11.60 13.63 -2.68
N ASN A 117 12.03 13.52 -1.43
CA ASN A 117 12.98 14.48 -0.86
C ASN A 117 14.17 13.75 -0.24
N VAL A 118 15.30 13.76 -0.93
CA VAL A 118 16.53 13.07 -0.48
C VAL A 118 17.19 13.80 0.69
N GLU A 119 17.01 15.13 0.81
CA GLU A 119 17.66 15.95 1.84
C GLU A 119 17.00 15.79 3.22
N ALA A 120 15.69 15.52 3.25
CA ALA A 120 14.92 15.32 4.49
C ALA A 120 14.89 13.86 4.98
N GLY A 121 15.55 12.94 4.26
CA GLY A 121 15.39 11.50 4.43
C GLY A 121 14.19 10.94 3.69
N HIS A 122 14.14 9.61 3.57
CA HIS A 122 13.06 8.94 2.85
C HIS A 122 11.81 8.88 3.71
N ALA A 123 10.68 9.43 3.24
CA ALA A 123 9.38 9.29 3.88
C ALA A 123 8.72 7.98 3.42
N ILE A 124 9.17 6.83 3.94
CA ILE A 124 8.72 5.53 3.43
C ILE A 124 7.22 5.32 3.65
N ASN A 125 6.59 4.70 2.66
CA ASN A 125 5.19 4.33 2.67
C ASN A 125 5.05 2.81 2.50
N THR A 126 4.31 2.17 3.41
CA THR A 126 4.13 0.71 3.44
C THR A 126 2.93 0.21 2.63
N GLY A 127 2.27 1.10 1.88
CA GLY A 127 1.12 0.75 1.05
C GLY A 127 1.50 0.13 -0.29
N PHE A 128 2.75 0.23 -0.73
CA PHE A 128 3.26 -0.51 -1.89
C PHE A 128 4.74 -0.85 -1.76
N PHE A 129 5.09 -2.14 -1.82
CA PHE A 129 6.49 -2.56 -1.82
C PHE A 129 6.70 -3.96 -2.40
N HIS A 130 7.89 -4.18 -2.96
CA HIS A 130 8.39 -5.49 -3.34
C HIS A 130 9.50 -5.94 -2.39
N VAL A 131 9.43 -7.16 -1.87
CA VAL A 131 10.44 -7.74 -0.97
C VAL A 131 10.79 -9.16 -1.44
N ARG A 132 12.09 -9.43 -1.55
CA ARG A 132 12.59 -10.79 -1.82
C ARG A 132 12.69 -11.57 -0.50
N SER A 133 12.35 -12.85 -0.54
CA SER A 133 12.61 -13.75 0.60
C SER A 133 14.09 -14.10 0.63
N ASN A 134 14.77 -13.67 1.69
CA ASN A 134 16.15 -14.04 2.02
C ASN A 134 16.43 -13.78 3.52
N ASN A 135 17.62 -14.16 3.99
CA ASN A 135 17.98 -14.03 5.41
C ASN A 135 17.99 -12.59 5.93
N LYS A 136 18.31 -11.60 5.08
CA LYS A 136 18.34 -10.18 5.47
C LYS A 136 16.92 -9.65 5.67
N THR A 137 16.03 -9.87 4.69
CA THR A 137 14.64 -9.43 4.76
C THR A 137 13.87 -10.16 5.86
N PHE A 138 14.19 -11.43 6.10
CA PHE A 138 13.70 -12.17 7.27
C PHE A 138 14.09 -11.49 8.58
N SER A 139 15.36 -11.13 8.74
CA SER A 139 15.88 -10.45 9.93
C SER A 139 15.23 -9.08 10.14
N LEU A 140 15.02 -8.33 9.04
CA LEU A 140 14.30 -7.06 9.06
C LEU A 140 12.86 -7.23 9.55
N PHE A 141 12.06 -8.09 8.91
CA PHE A 141 10.65 -8.27 9.24
C PHE A 141 10.47 -8.85 10.65
N ASN A 142 11.36 -9.72 11.09
CA ASN A 142 11.32 -10.24 12.47
C ASN A 142 11.57 -9.12 13.48
N LYS A 143 12.65 -8.34 13.32
CA LYS A 143 12.94 -7.20 14.19
C LYS A 143 11.81 -6.16 14.17
N TRP A 144 11.30 -5.87 12.98
CA TRP A 144 10.21 -4.93 12.77
C TRP A 144 8.97 -5.35 13.56
N TYR A 145 8.53 -6.60 13.41
CA TYR A 145 7.36 -7.11 14.14
C TYR A 145 7.57 -7.17 15.66
N ASP A 146 8.77 -7.53 16.12
CA ASP A 146 9.10 -7.60 17.56
C ASP A 146 9.06 -6.20 18.23
N MET A 147 9.37 -5.14 17.47
CA MET A 147 9.35 -3.78 17.99
C MET A 147 7.96 -3.27 18.37
N ARG A 148 6.87 -3.93 17.93
CA ARG A 148 5.50 -3.59 18.35
C ARG A 148 5.35 -3.55 19.87
N LEU A 149 6.05 -4.43 20.59
CA LEU A 149 5.98 -4.54 22.05
C LEU A 149 6.64 -3.36 22.77
N ASN A 150 7.53 -2.64 22.07
CA ASN A 150 8.35 -1.56 22.62
C ASN A 150 8.06 -0.21 21.96
N SER A 151 7.01 -0.10 21.14
CA SER A 151 6.66 1.09 20.38
C SER A 151 5.17 1.44 20.53
N PRO A 152 4.69 1.68 21.76
CA PRO A 152 3.28 1.95 22.00
C PRO A 152 2.82 3.21 21.24
N GLY A 153 1.65 3.11 20.59
CA GLY A 153 1.06 4.21 19.82
C GLY A 153 1.69 4.47 18.44
N MET A 154 2.75 3.75 18.07
CA MET A 154 3.34 3.81 16.73
C MET A 154 2.75 2.73 15.83
N LYS A 155 2.41 3.10 14.59
CA LYS A 155 2.11 2.11 13.56
C LYS A 155 3.41 1.51 13.01
N GLU A 156 3.30 0.36 12.38
CA GLU A 156 4.36 -0.39 11.72
C GLU A 156 5.22 0.48 10.78
N GLN A 157 4.62 1.36 9.96
CA GLN A 157 5.38 2.24 9.07
C GLN A 157 6.32 3.18 9.84
N ASP A 158 5.87 3.75 10.96
CA ASP A 158 6.68 4.66 11.77
C ASP A 158 7.88 3.91 12.38
N VAL A 159 7.67 2.66 12.77
CA VAL A 159 8.74 1.81 13.31
C VAL A 159 9.71 1.38 12.22
N LEU A 160 9.23 1.06 11.00
CA LEU A 160 10.10 0.74 9.88
C LEU A 160 10.98 1.94 9.50
N GLN A 161 10.40 3.14 9.51
CA GLN A 161 11.13 4.40 9.31
C GLN A 161 12.21 4.57 10.37
N LYS A 162 11.87 4.37 11.65
CA LYS A 162 12.86 4.43 12.73
C LYS A 162 13.99 3.41 12.57
N LEU A 163 13.70 2.19 12.10
CA LEU A 163 14.72 1.19 11.80
C LEU A 163 15.63 1.61 10.65
N LEU A 164 15.08 2.25 9.62
CA LEU A 164 15.85 2.85 8.53
C LEU A 164 16.76 3.96 9.06
N ASP A 165 16.20 4.94 9.78
CA ASP A 165 16.90 6.12 10.28
C ASP A 165 18.01 5.79 11.28
N THR A 166 17.82 4.73 12.07
CA THR A 166 18.84 4.24 13.02
C THR A 166 19.92 3.37 12.37
N GLY A 167 19.88 3.19 11.05
CA GLY A 167 20.89 2.47 10.28
C GLY A 167 20.77 0.95 10.36
N PHE A 168 19.67 0.40 10.89
CA PHE A 168 19.47 -1.06 10.99
C PHE A 168 19.47 -1.73 9.61
N PHE A 169 18.96 -1.05 8.58
CA PHE A 169 19.01 -1.53 7.20
C PHE A 169 20.45 -1.74 6.71
N ASN A 170 21.34 -0.79 7.03
CA ASN A 170 22.76 -0.87 6.69
C ASN A 170 23.47 -1.98 7.49
N GLN A 171 23.11 -2.17 8.76
CA GLN A 171 23.63 -3.25 9.60
C GLN A 171 23.31 -4.64 9.02
N LEU A 172 22.14 -4.80 8.42
CA LEU A 172 21.75 -6.03 7.71
C LEU A 172 22.37 -6.12 6.30
N GLY A 173 23.02 -5.06 5.81
CA GLY A 173 23.53 -4.96 4.45
C GLY A 173 22.42 -5.05 3.40
N LEU A 174 21.23 -4.52 3.68
CA LEU A 174 20.10 -4.55 2.76
C LEU A 174 20.32 -3.63 1.55
N ASN A 175 20.10 -4.16 0.36
CA ASN A 175 20.04 -3.36 -0.86
C ASN A 175 18.59 -2.91 -1.08
N VAL A 176 18.30 -1.64 -0.78
CA VAL A 176 16.95 -1.08 -0.88
C VAL A 176 16.88 0.01 -1.94
N ASN A 177 15.81 -0.01 -2.73
CA ASN A 177 15.46 1.08 -3.62
C ASN A 177 14.17 1.77 -3.14
N PHE A 178 14.13 3.09 -3.26
CA PHE A 178 12.96 3.88 -2.95
C PHE A 178 12.24 4.23 -4.24
N LEU A 179 10.97 3.87 -4.32
CA LEU A 179 10.18 4.01 -5.54
C LEU A 179 9.75 5.46 -5.72
N ASN A 180 10.15 6.06 -6.82
CA ASN A 180 9.97 7.48 -7.11
C ASN A 180 8.48 7.84 -7.30
N THR A 181 8.01 8.91 -6.66
CA THR A 181 6.59 9.34 -6.75
C THR A 181 6.13 9.76 -8.15
N THR A 182 7.05 10.02 -9.08
CA THR A 182 6.73 10.23 -10.50
C THR A 182 6.10 8.98 -11.13
N GLU A 183 6.54 7.79 -10.74
CA GLU A 183 6.04 6.51 -11.26
C GLU A 183 5.09 5.82 -10.27
N PHE A 184 5.37 5.91 -8.98
CA PHE A 184 4.56 5.34 -7.89
C PHE A 184 3.90 6.50 -7.12
N SER A 185 2.93 7.13 -7.79
CA SER A 185 2.29 8.37 -7.36
C SER A 185 1.40 8.15 -6.13
N GLY A 186 1.10 9.23 -5.43
CA GLY A 186 0.05 9.24 -4.42
C GLY A 186 -0.39 10.66 -4.09
N PHE A 187 -1.51 10.80 -3.39
CA PHE A 187 -2.08 12.12 -3.08
C PHE A 187 -1.18 12.99 -2.17
N CYS A 188 -0.20 12.41 -1.47
CA CYS A 188 0.85 13.19 -0.78
C CYS A 188 1.73 13.97 -1.76
N GLN A 189 1.99 13.41 -2.95
CA GLN A 189 2.77 14.02 -4.01
C GLN A 189 2.33 13.43 -5.36
N ASP A 190 1.47 14.15 -6.06
CA ASP A 190 1.01 13.73 -7.38
C ASP A 190 2.14 13.81 -8.42
N SER A 191 2.24 12.77 -9.25
CA SER A 191 3.02 12.83 -10.47
C SER A 191 2.40 13.81 -11.47
N THR A 192 3.25 14.61 -12.10
CA THR A 192 2.84 15.54 -13.17
C THR A 192 2.80 14.89 -14.55
N ASP A 193 3.23 13.63 -14.67
CA ASP A 193 3.30 12.90 -15.94
C ASP A 193 2.53 11.58 -15.87
N MET A 194 1.25 11.61 -16.28
CA MET A 194 0.41 10.42 -16.39
C MET A 194 0.99 9.32 -17.29
N GLY A 195 1.89 9.66 -18.21
CA GLY A 195 2.50 8.72 -19.16
C GLY A 195 3.47 7.73 -18.51
N VAL A 196 3.97 8.03 -17.32
CA VAL A 196 4.91 7.16 -16.60
C VAL A 196 4.34 6.59 -15.29
N VAL A 197 3.19 7.08 -14.84
CA VAL A 197 2.53 6.60 -13.63
C VAL A 197 2.16 5.11 -13.76
N THR A 198 2.62 4.33 -12.79
CA THR A 198 2.40 2.91 -12.66
C THR A 198 1.31 2.62 -11.63
N THR A 199 1.37 3.29 -10.48
CA THR A 199 0.36 3.18 -9.42
C THR A 199 -0.01 4.55 -8.87
N VAL A 200 -1.21 4.66 -8.30
CA VAL A 200 -1.66 5.84 -7.56
C VAL A 200 -2.23 5.40 -6.21
N HIS A 201 -1.58 5.80 -5.11
CA HIS A 201 -2.02 5.52 -3.74
C HIS A 201 -2.83 6.70 -3.18
N ALA A 202 -4.00 6.43 -2.59
CA ALA A 202 -4.70 7.38 -1.73
C ALA A 202 -4.03 7.57 -0.34
N ASN A 203 -2.71 7.78 -0.32
CA ASN A 203 -1.98 8.21 0.87
C ASN A 203 -2.38 9.65 1.24
N CYS A 204 -1.93 10.15 2.40
CA CYS A 204 -2.36 11.47 2.91
C CYS A 204 -3.89 11.67 2.96
N CYS A 205 -4.64 10.61 3.22
CA CYS A 205 -6.10 10.62 3.29
C CYS A 205 -6.59 9.79 4.47
N ARG A 206 -7.56 10.32 5.23
CA ARG A 206 -7.95 9.75 6.53
C ARG A 206 -9.12 8.77 6.46
N HIS A 207 -10.10 9.02 5.60
CA HIS A 207 -11.39 8.31 5.61
C HIS A 207 -11.64 7.53 4.33
N ILE A 208 -12.23 6.32 4.44
CA ILE A 208 -12.54 5.46 3.31
C ILE A 208 -13.48 6.15 2.29
N PRO A 209 -14.58 6.83 2.67
CA PRO A 209 -15.43 7.51 1.70
C PRO A 209 -14.70 8.59 0.89
N ALA A 210 -13.77 9.30 1.53
CA ALA A 210 -12.92 10.29 0.85
C ALA A 210 -11.98 9.62 -0.15
N LYS A 211 -11.31 8.53 0.27
CA LYS A 211 -10.45 7.72 -0.62
C LYS A 211 -11.23 7.19 -1.82
N VAL A 212 -12.41 6.61 -1.60
CA VAL A 212 -13.25 6.07 -2.68
C VAL A 212 -13.64 7.17 -3.67
N PHE A 213 -14.04 8.34 -3.18
CA PHE A 213 -14.43 9.45 -4.06
C PHE A 213 -13.27 9.92 -4.94
N ASP A 214 -12.12 10.28 -4.33
CA ASP A 214 -11.01 10.85 -5.09
C ASP A 214 -10.32 9.80 -5.98
N LEU A 215 -10.21 8.53 -5.55
CA LEU A 215 -9.71 7.46 -6.42
C LEU A 215 -10.65 7.18 -7.61
N THR A 216 -11.97 7.36 -7.45
CA THR A 216 -12.91 7.23 -8.57
C THR A 216 -12.66 8.31 -9.62
N LEU A 217 -12.33 9.53 -9.19
CA LEU A 217 -11.93 10.62 -10.09
C LEU A 217 -10.61 10.29 -10.80
N VAL A 218 -9.60 9.83 -10.06
CA VAL A 218 -8.32 9.40 -10.65
C VAL A 218 -8.52 8.33 -11.72
N LEU A 219 -9.36 7.33 -11.46
CA LEU A 219 -9.63 6.28 -12.43
C LEU A 219 -10.38 6.81 -13.67
N SER A 220 -11.29 7.78 -13.50
CA SER A 220 -11.96 8.47 -14.60
C SER A 220 -10.98 9.28 -15.46
N ASP A 221 -10.04 9.98 -14.82
CA ASP A 221 -8.99 10.74 -15.50
C ASP A 221 -8.07 9.80 -16.28
N TRP A 222 -7.67 8.68 -15.67
CA TRP A 222 -6.88 7.64 -16.32
C TRP A 222 -7.56 7.08 -17.58
N LYS A 223 -8.86 6.74 -17.51
CA LYS A 223 -9.64 6.27 -18.67
C LYS A 223 -9.66 7.31 -19.80
N SER A 224 -9.82 8.59 -19.45
CA SER A 224 -9.83 9.70 -20.40
C SER A 224 -8.45 9.93 -21.04
N TYR A 225 -7.39 9.84 -20.23
CA TYR A 225 -6.00 9.90 -20.66
C TYR A 225 -5.67 8.78 -21.65
N LYS A 226 -5.94 7.51 -21.31
CA LYS A 226 -5.70 6.36 -22.20
C LYS A 226 -6.33 6.53 -23.58
N THR A 227 -7.51 7.15 -23.63
CA THR A 227 -8.27 7.30 -24.89
C THR A 227 -7.70 8.40 -25.78
N SER A 228 -7.24 9.52 -25.21
CA SER A 228 -6.96 10.74 -25.97
C SER A 228 -5.54 11.28 -25.82
N HIS A 229 -4.87 11.01 -24.70
CA HIS A 229 -3.60 11.60 -24.28
C HIS A 229 -3.63 13.15 -24.22
N VAL A 230 -4.81 13.76 -24.16
CA VAL A 230 -5.00 15.23 -24.13
C VAL A 230 -5.16 15.76 -22.70
N ASN A 231 -5.87 15.03 -21.83
CA ASN A 231 -6.07 15.40 -20.43
C ASN A 231 -5.00 14.76 -19.55
N ASN A 232 -3.84 15.41 -19.45
CA ASN A 232 -2.68 14.90 -18.71
C ASN A 232 -2.60 15.43 -17.27
N LYS A 233 -3.74 15.71 -16.63
CA LYS A 233 -3.80 16.28 -15.29
C LYS A 233 -4.81 15.54 -14.42
N TRP A 234 -4.39 15.17 -13.22
CA TRP A 234 -5.24 14.56 -12.22
C TRP A 234 -6.24 15.57 -11.68
N SER A 235 -7.46 15.12 -11.46
CA SER A 235 -8.45 15.84 -10.67
C SER A 235 -7.90 16.07 -9.26
N PRO A 236 -8.16 17.23 -8.64
CA PRO A 236 -7.71 17.49 -7.28
C PRO A 236 -8.35 16.56 -6.25
N HIS A 237 -7.56 16.07 -5.29
CA HIS A 237 -8.00 15.17 -4.21
C HIS A 237 -8.69 15.91 -3.05
N HIS A 238 -9.76 16.66 -3.37
CA HIS A 238 -10.39 17.56 -2.42
C HIS A 238 -11.04 16.84 -1.23
N LYS A 239 -11.60 15.65 -1.41
CA LYS A 239 -12.25 14.93 -0.31
C LYS A 239 -11.21 14.40 0.67
N CYS A 240 -10.09 13.91 0.17
CA CYS A 240 -8.96 13.47 0.97
C CYS A 240 -8.31 14.64 1.70
N GLY A 241 -8.06 15.76 1.03
CA GLY A 241 -7.60 16.99 1.70
C GLY A 241 -8.58 17.48 2.79
N GLY A 242 -9.88 17.39 2.53
CA GLY A 242 -10.93 17.74 3.50
C GLY A 242 -11.03 16.79 4.69
N SER A 243 -10.69 15.52 4.52
CA SER A 243 -10.81 14.47 5.57
C SER A 243 -9.97 14.76 6.82
N TRP A 244 -8.93 15.58 6.72
CA TRP A 244 -8.10 15.99 7.86
C TRP A 244 -8.76 17.02 8.77
N LYS A 245 -9.84 17.67 8.31
CA LYS A 245 -10.58 18.68 9.09
C LYS A 245 -11.83 18.11 9.76
N ASP A 246 -12.17 16.85 9.48
CA ASP A 246 -13.37 16.18 9.97
C ASP A 246 -13.08 15.46 11.30
N ASN A 247 -13.09 16.23 12.39
CA ASN A 247 -12.75 15.70 13.72
C ASN A 247 -13.86 14.81 14.31
N ASP A 248 -15.10 14.99 13.86
CA ASP A 248 -16.29 14.30 14.38
C ASP A 248 -16.76 13.15 13.47
N TYR A 249 -15.90 12.69 12.54
CA TYR A 249 -16.23 11.59 11.63
C TYR A 249 -16.49 10.30 12.41
N VAL A 250 -17.72 9.78 12.27
CA VAL A 250 -18.10 8.46 12.75
C VAL A 250 -18.21 7.53 11.55
N PRO A 251 -17.37 6.49 11.45
CA PRO A 251 -17.47 5.54 10.36
C PRO A 251 -18.83 4.85 10.37
N LYS A 252 -19.42 4.71 9.18
CA LYS A 252 -20.63 3.90 9.02
C LYS A 252 -20.24 2.42 9.03
N PRO A 253 -21.05 1.55 9.65
CA PRO A 253 -20.84 0.11 9.60
C PRO A 253 -20.88 -0.42 8.16
#